data_AF-A0A936TB96-F1
#
_entry.id   AF-A0A936TB96-F1
#
_cell.length_a   1.000
_cell.length_b   1.000
_cell.length_c   1.000
_cell.angle_alpha   90.00
_cell.angle_beta   90.00
_cell.angle_gamma   90.00
#
_symmetry.space_group_name_H-M   'P 1'
#
loop_
_entity.id
_entity.type
_entity.pdbx_description
1 polymer ?
#
loop_
_entity_poly.entity_id
_entity_poly.type
_entity_poly.pdbx_seq_one_letter_code
_entity_poly.pdbx_strand_id
1 'polypeptide(L)'
;MRFIQLFALLFIYQITFGQKTPTIQPRKYTSAKKEKKQDLNDFVCVLHEESINKVLTAIGDIKGSSDYEIMLIKGQYHWTIKDAKINIRPDSSSFTCVAHVNVGPFNYKTDVVGDVKINYDNDTNLIYIRISRAIFELYTVVFGKKIHLKDIHLEDHFKDPFTFEGPRTMATEMEFTMPDSTKKKIFLVPIECNMKLKFKEICTACEIAAAEVRTLSPIKLSPPIEAVKSSTQHPSQPDKK
;
A
#
# COMPACT_ATOMS: atom_id res chain seq x y z
N MET A 1 -69.26 -56.56 -1.79
CA MET A 1 -68.58 -56.98 -3.04
C MET A 1 -69.13 -56.08 -4.15
N ARG A 2 -68.62 -54.88 -4.44
CA ARG A 2 -67.23 -54.37 -4.47
C ARG A 2 -66.32 -55.24 -5.33
N PHE A 3 -65.64 -54.56 -6.25
CA PHE A 3 -64.62 -54.99 -7.22
C PHE A 3 -65.16 -55.42 -8.59
N ILE A 4 -64.58 -54.83 -9.63
CA ILE A 4 -64.71 -55.12 -11.09
C ILE A 4 -65.69 -54.22 -11.89
N GLN A 5 -65.94 -52.97 -11.45
CA GLN A 5 -66.51 -51.95 -12.35
C GLN A 5 -65.84 -50.57 -12.23
N LEU A 6 -64.58 -50.53 -11.77
CA LEU A 6 -63.80 -49.29 -11.58
C LEU A 6 -62.43 -49.29 -12.29
N PHE A 7 -62.19 -50.20 -13.25
CA PHE A 7 -60.89 -50.28 -13.94
C PHE A 7 -60.95 -50.08 -15.46
N ALA A 8 -62.13 -49.95 -16.07
CA ALA A 8 -62.26 -49.71 -17.52
C ALA A 8 -62.47 -48.22 -17.89
N LEU A 9 -62.53 -47.32 -16.91
CA LEU A 9 -62.77 -45.88 -17.12
C LEU A 9 -61.56 -44.98 -16.82
N LEU A 10 -60.39 -45.56 -16.50
CA LEU A 10 -59.16 -44.80 -16.23
C LEU A 10 -58.10 -44.85 -17.34
N PHE A 11 -58.37 -45.49 -18.49
CA PHE A 11 -57.37 -45.64 -19.57
C PHE A 11 -57.71 -44.93 -20.89
N ILE A 12 -58.82 -44.19 -20.98
CA ILE A 12 -59.23 -43.47 -22.20
C ILE A 12 -59.15 -41.94 -22.05
N TYR A 13 -58.66 -41.41 -20.92
CA TYR A 13 -58.52 -39.96 -20.72
C TYR A 13 -57.10 -39.40 -20.97
N GLN A 14 -56.22 -40.15 -21.64
CA GLN A 14 -54.80 -39.78 -21.77
C GLN A 14 -54.25 -39.70 -23.19
N ILE A 15 -55.08 -39.60 -24.24
CA ILE A 15 -54.54 -39.26 -25.56
C ILE A 15 -55.46 -38.26 -26.26
N THR A 16 -54.82 -37.24 -26.82
CA THR A 16 -55.29 -36.30 -27.85
C THR A 16 -56.00 -34.99 -27.47
N PHE A 17 -55.17 -33.94 -27.52
CA PHE A 17 -55.40 -32.59 -28.06
C PHE A 17 -55.93 -31.47 -27.16
N GLY A 18 -55.05 -30.48 -26.96
CA GLY A 18 -55.37 -29.15 -26.46
C GLY A 18 -54.10 -28.32 -26.29
N GLN A 19 -53.48 -27.92 -27.41
CA GLN A 19 -52.27 -27.10 -27.47
C GLN A 19 -52.39 -25.83 -26.61
N LYS A 20 -51.38 -25.56 -25.77
CA LYS A 20 -51.12 -24.22 -25.21
C LYS A 20 -49.76 -23.75 -25.69
N THR A 21 -49.79 -22.64 -26.42
CA THR A 21 -48.66 -21.78 -26.77
C THR A 21 -47.87 -21.38 -25.52
N PRO A 22 -46.52 -21.45 -25.53
CA PRO A 22 -45.73 -20.94 -24.43
C PRO A 22 -45.72 -19.41 -24.44
N THR A 23 -46.35 -18.81 -23.44
CA THR A 23 -46.21 -17.40 -23.08
C THR A 23 -44.74 -17.12 -22.77
N ILE A 24 -44.12 -16.25 -23.57
CA ILE A 24 -42.79 -15.69 -23.33
C ILE A 24 -42.90 -14.81 -22.08
N GLN A 25 -42.47 -15.34 -20.93
CA GLN A 25 -42.16 -14.50 -19.77
C GLN A 25 -40.75 -13.92 -19.94
N PRO A 26 -40.53 -12.62 -19.75
CA PRO A 26 -39.18 -12.06 -19.76
C PRO A 26 -38.38 -12.68 -18.62
N ARG A 27 -37.35 -13.46 -18.97
CA ARG A 27 -36.32 -13.92 -18.04
C ARG A 27 -35.69 -12.69 -17.40
N LYS A 28 -36.02 -12.41 -16.14
CA LYS A 28 -35.15 -11.64 -15.26
C LYS A 28 -33.86 -12.44 -15.10
N TYR A 29 -32.84 -12.10 -15.91
CA TYR A 29 -31.47 -12.47 -15.65
C TYR A 29 -30.94 -11.62 -14.49
N THR A 30 -31.28 -12.00 -13.26
CA THR A 30 -30.40 -11.72 -12.12
C THR A 30 -29.42 -12.86 -12.02
N SER A 31 -28.38 -12.85 -12.86
CA SER A 31 -27.14 -13.55 -12.54
C SER A 31 -26.19 -12.53 -11.93
N ALA A 32 -26.23 -12.40 -10.60
CA ALA A 32 -25.04 -12.00 -9.88
C ALA A 32 -24.00 -13.10 -10.13
N LYS A 33 -23.19 -12.93 -11.19
CA LYS A 33 -21.99 -13.72 -11.41
C LYS A 33 -21.11 -13.41 -10.21
N LYS A 34 -21.06 -14.33 -9.26
CA LYS A 34 -20.09 -14.31 -8.17
C LYS A 34 -18.73 -14.43 -8.87
N GLU A 35 -18.08 -13.30 -9.11
CA GLU A 35 -16.70 -13.27 -9.60
C GLU A 35 -15.88 -14.08 -8.62
N LYS A 36 -15.44 -15.25 -9.09
CA LYS A 36 -14.42 -16.02 -8.41
C LYS A 36 -13.18 -15.15 -8.50
N LYS A 37 -12.82 -14.48 -7.39
CA LYS A 37 -11.62 -13.66 -7.28
C LYS A 37 -10.45 -14.47 -7.83
N GLN A 38 -9.99 -14.12 -9.03
CA GLN A 38 -8.87 -14.77 -9.68
C GLN A 38 -7.67 -14.60 -8.74
N ASP A 39 -6.95 -15.68 -8.46
CA ASP A 39 -5.80 -15.61 -7.58
C ASP A 39 -4.66 -15.02 -8.40
N LEU A 40 -4.52 -13.69 -8.32
CA LEU A 40 -3.52 -12.93 -9.05
C LEU A 40 -2.13 -13.52 -8.79
N ASN A 41 -1.47 -14.03 -9.83
CA ASN A 41 -0.19 -14.73 -9.64
C ASN A 41 0.77 -14.73 -10.84
N ASP A 42 0.48 -13.99 -11.93
CA ASP A 42 1.39 -13.91 -13.07
C ASP A 42 2.73 -13.25 -12.72
N PHE A 43 2.70 -12.24 -11.85
CA PHE A 43 3.87 -11.51 -11.39
C PHE A 43 3.76 -11.14 -9.92
N VAL A 44 4.83 -11.36 -9.15
CA VAL A 44 4.88 -10.99 -7.73
C VAL A 44 6.14 -10.19 -7.45
N CYS A 45 5.96 -8.98 -6.93
CA CYS A 45 7.02 -8.20 -6.33
C CYS A 45 7.04 -8.42 -4.81
N VAL A 46 8.22 -8.64 -4.24
CA VAL A 46 8.42 -8.81 -2.80
C VAL A 46 9.36 -7.74 -2.29
N LEU A 47 8.86 -6.89 -1.39
CA LEU A 47 9.66 -5.94 -0.63
C LEU A 47 9.90 -6.51 0.77
N HIS A 48 11.15 -6.85 1.07
CA HIS A 48 11.54 -7.37 2.38
C HIS A 48 11.65 -6.25 3.42
N GLU A 49 11.28 -6.59 4.66
CA GLU A 49 11.46 -5.75 5.86
C GLU A 49 12.89 -5.20 5.97
N GLU A 50 13.89 -5.99 5.62
CA GLU A 50 15.29 -5.58 5.66
C GLU A 50 15.57 -4.37 4.76
N SER A 51 14.94 -4.31 3.57
CA SER A 51 15.09 -3.17 2.65
C SER A 51 14.55 -1.88 3.28
N ILE A 52 13.45 -1.96 4.01
CA ILE A 52 12.85 -0.82 4.70
C ILE A 52 13.72 -0.39 5.88
N ASN A 53 14.26 -1.35 6.63
CA ASN A 53 15.16 -1.08 7.74
C ASN A 53 16.52 -0.49 7.29
N LYS A 54 16.97 -0.78 6.06
CA LYS A 54 18.12 -0.09 5.45
C LYS A 54 17.83 1.39 5.22
N VAL A 55 16.62 1.76 4.82
CA VAL A 55 16.20 3.16 4.71
C VAL A 55 16.22 3.85 6.07
N LEU A 56 15.64 3.23 7.11
CA LEU A 56 15.70 3.78 8.47
C LEU A 56 17.13 3.97 8.97
N THR A 57 18.01 3.02 8.69
CA THR A 57 19.43 3.13 9.05
C THR A 57 20.10 4.29 8.32
N ALA A 58 19.75 4.52 7.05
CA ALA A 58 20.32 5.60 6.23
C ALA A 58 19.86 7.01 6.67
N ILE A 59 18.67 7.14 7.27
CA ILE A 59 18.20 8.41 7.85
C ILE A 59 19.11 8.87 8.99
N GLY A 60 19.68 7.92 9.74
CA GLY A 60 20.59 8.18 10.84
C GLY A 60 19.88 8.59 12.14
N ASP A 61 20.61 9.33 12.96
CA ASP A 61 20.18 9.65 14.33
C ASP A 61 19.07 10.68 14.37
N ILE A 62 17.92 10.29 14.91
CA ILE A 62 16.84 11.21 15.27
C ILE A 62 17.00 11.56 16.75
N LYS A 63 17.04 12.86 17.02
CA LYS A 63 17.29 13.43 18.35
C LYS A 63 16.56 14.75 18.52
N GLY A 64 16.27 15.09 19.76
CA GLY A 64 15.67 16.37 20.13
C GLY A 64 16.22 16.88 21.45
N SER A 65 16.12 18.18 21.65
CA SER A 65 16.55 18.86 22.87
C SER A 65 15.63 20.04 23.14
N SER A 66 15.35 20.31 24.41
CA SER A 66 14.63 21.51 24.84
C SER A 66 14.89 21.79 26.30
N ASP A 67 14.66 23.03 26.69
CA ASP A 67 14.63 23.43 28.08
C ASP A 67 13.30 23.00 28.72
N TYR A 68 13.34 22.78 30.03
CA TYR A 68 12.18 22.56 30.88
C TYR A 68 12.29 23.41 32.15
N GLU A 69 11.15 23.85 32.67
CA GLU A 69 11.05 24.55 33.95
C GLU A 69 9.91 23.95 34.76
N ILE A 70 10.24 23.37 35.92
CA ILE A 70 9.28 22.76 36.83
C ILE A 70 9.64 23.12 38.26
N MET A 71 8.67 23.62 39.03
CA MET A 71 8.86 23.96 40.45
C MET A 71 10.10 24.86 40.67
N LEU A 72 10.28 25.89 39.83
CA LEU A 72 11.44 26.81 39.81
C LEU A 72 12.80 26.17 39.47
N ILE A 73 12.83 24.87 39.13
CA ILE A 73 14.02 24.17 38.64
C ILE A 73 14.02 24.25 37.12
N LYS A 74 15.03 24.92 36.57
CA LYS A 74 15.30 24.97 35.13
C LYS A 74 16.34 23.92 34.76
N GLY A 75 16.16 23.29 33.61
CA GLY A 75 17.13 22.35 33.08
C GLY A 75 16.92 22.14 31.59
N GLN A 76 17.77 21.31 31.01
CA GLN A 76 17.69 20.92 29.62
C GLN A 76 17.55 19.40 29.55
N TYR A 77 16.73 18.93 28.62
CA TYR A 77 16.69 17.53 28.25
C TYR A 77 17.21 17.32 26.84
N HIS A 78 17.80 16.16 26.62
CA HIS A 78 18.19 15.65 25.31
C HIS A 78 17.66 14.23 25.18
N TRP A 79 17.08 13.90 24.03
CA TRP A 79 16.71 12.53 23.71
C TRP A 79 17.24 12.14 22.33
N THR A 80 17.55 10.87 22.16
CA THR A 80 17.91 10.28 20.87
C THR A 80 17.31 8.89 20.77
N ILE A 81 16.80 8.52 19.60
CA ILE A 81 16.35 7.15 19.35
C ILE A 81 17.46 6.34 18.70
N LYS A 82 17.53 5.07 19.08
CA LYS A 82 18.46 4.08 18.55
C LYS A 82 17.71 2.81 18.15
N ASP A 83 18.35 2.02 17.28
CA ASP A 83 17.82 0.74 16.83
C ASP A 83 16.40 0.80 16.26
N ALA A 84 16.09 1.89 15.54
CA ALA A 84 14.81 2.10 14.88
C ALA A 84 14.59 1.05 13.78
N LYS A 85 13.49 0.30 13.88
CA LYS A 85 13.12 -0.77 12.97
C LYS A 85 11.62 -0.80 12.73
N ILE A 86 11.23 -1.19 11.53
CA ILE A 86 9.87 -1.61 11.20
C ILE A 86 9.86 -3.14 11.18
N ASN A 87 8.84 -3.71 11.81
CA ASN A 87 8.57 -5.14 11.86
C ASN A 87 7.27 -5.40 11.10
N ILE A 88 7.34 -6.17 10.02
CA ILE A 88 6.22 -6.44 9.13
C ILE A 88 5.52 -7.72 9.56
N ARG A 89 4.22 -7.60 9.83
CA ARG A 89 3.31 -8.69 10.18
C ARG A 89 2.00 -8.51 9.44
N PRO A 90 1.31 -9.61 9.07
CA PRO A 90 0.03 -9.56 8.35
C PRO A 90 -1.00 -8.62 8.98
N ASP A 91 -1.13 -8.67 10.31
CA ASP A 91 -2.20 -7.98 11.03
C ASP A 91 -1.70 -6.88 11.98
N SER A 92 -0.40 -6.84 12.27
CA SER A 92 0.15 -6.06 13.38
C SER A 92 1.57 -5.55 13.12
N SER A 93 1.78 -4.93 11.96
CA SER A 93 3.08 -4.31 11.65
C SER A 93 3.37 -3.17 12.62
N SER A 94 4.61 -3.11 13.13
CA SER A 94 4.98 -2.18 14.20
C SER A 94 6.32 -1.49 13.96
N PHE A 95 6.47 -0.31 14.54
CA PHE A 95 7.73 0.40 14.64
C PHE A 95 8.31 0.14 16.03
N THR A 96 9.61 -0.09 16.14
CA THR A 96 10.29 -0.31 17.41
C THR A 96 11.60 0.47 17.45
N CYS A 97 11.89 1.12 18.57
CA CYS A 97 13.19 1.75 18.83
C CYS A 97 13.45 1.85 20.33
N VAL A 98 14.69 2.17 20.69
CA VAL A 98 15.06 2.51 22.08
C VAL A 98 15.28 4.01 22.17
N ALA A 99 14.51 4.70 23.01
CA ALA A 99 14.74 6.11 23.32
C ALA A 99 15.73 6.22 24.48
N HIS A 100 16.85 6.90 24.23
CA HIS A 100 17.82 7.31 25.24
C HIS A 100 17.55 8.74 25.63
N VAL A 101 17.27 8.98 26.90
CA VAL A 101 16.90 10.29 27.42
C VAL A 101 17.91 10.72 28.49
N ASN A 102 18.35 11.96 28.39
CA ASN A 102 19.19 12.65 29.35
C ASN A 102 18.44 13.91 29.81
N VAL A 103 18.19 14.04 31.12
CA VAL A 103 17.47 15.15 31.74
C VAL A 103 18.29 15.64 32.92
N GLY A 104 19.14 16.65 32.68
CA GLY A 104 20.09 17.14 33.68
C GLY A 104 21.04 16.04 34.18
N PRO A 105 21.08 15.72 35.49
CA PRO A 105 21.93 14.65 36.03
C PRO A 105 21.33 13.24 35.86
N PHE A 106 20.09 13.13 35.37
CA PHE A 106 19.39 11.86 35.25
C PHE A 106 19.40 11.36 33.81
N ASN A 107 19.60 10.06 33.61
CA ASN A 107 19.49 9.42 32.31
C ASN A 107 18.69 8.12 32.41
N TYR A 108 17.98 7.79 31.34
CA TYR A 108 17.22 6.55 31.26
C TYR A 108 17.05 6.10 29.81
N LYS A 109 16.65 4.84 29.66
CA LYS A 109 16.26 4.26 28.38
C LYS A 109 14.84 3.75 28.48
N THR A 110 14.11 3.85 27.39
CA THR A 110 12.78 3.25 27.28
C THR A 110 12.56 2.69 25.89
N ASP A 111 12.00 1.48 25.84
CA ASP A 111 11.58 0.88 24.58
C ASP A 111 10.31 1.59 24.10
N VAL A 112 10.25 1.86 22.81
CA VAL A 112 9.10 2.50 22.16
C VAL A 112 8.56 1.54 21.12
N VAL A 113 7.26 1.27 21.19
CA VAL A 113 6.52 0.48 20.21
C VAL A 113 5.46 1.36 19.58
N GLY A 114 5.48 1.44 18.26
CA GLY A 114 4.57 2.23 17.46
C GLY A 114 3.81 1.40 16.43
N ASP A 115 2.76 1.98 15.87
CA ASP A 115 1.89 1.36 14.87
C ASP A 115 2.30 1.77 13.47
N VAL A 116 2.39 0.80 12.54
CA VAL A 116 2.75 1.04 11.15
C VAL A 116 1.57 0.73 10.24
N LYS A 117 1.24 1.66 9.35
CA LYS A 117 0.27 1.47 8.27
C LYS A 117 1.01 1.25 6.96
N ILE A 118 0.67 0.17 6.26
CA ILE A 118 1.23 -0.18 4.97
C ILE A 118 0.08 -0.27 3.98
N ASN A 119 0.19 0.44 2.86
CA ASN A 119 -0.79 0.41 1.78
C ASN A 119 -0.10 0.45 0.43
N TYR A 120 -0.77 -0.13 -0.57
CA TYR A 120 -0.39 0.02 -1.97
C TYR A 120 -1.48 0.81 -2.68
N ASP A 121 -1.07 1.87 -3.36
CA ASP A 121 -1.93 2.67 -4.22
C ASP A 121 -1.77 2.20 -5.67
N ASN A 122 -2.88 1.71 -6.23
CA ASN A 122 -2.92 1.21 -7.59
C ASN A 122 -2.85 2.33 -8.64
N ASP A 123 -3.25 3.56 -8.31
CA ASP A 123 -3.29 4.67 -9.27
C ASP A 123 -1.90 5.27 -9.44
N THR A 124 -1.20 5.49 -8.33
CA THR A 124 0.18 6.00 -8.33
C THR A 124 1.24 4.91 -8.46
N ASN A 125 0.86 3.63 -8.33
CA ASN A 125 1.77 2.48 -8.27
C ASN A 125 2.82 2.61 -7.15
N LEU A 126 2.41 3.11 -5.97
CA LEU A 126 3.31 3.32 -4.85
C LEU A 126 2.93 2.48 -3.64
N ILE A 127 3.94 1.90 -3.00
CA ILE A 127 3.82 1.29 -1.67
C ILE A 127 4.20 2.34 -0.64
N TYR A 128 3.27 2.66 0.24
CA TYR A 128 3.44 3.62 1.32
C TYR A 128 3.56 2.89 2.66
N ILE A 129 4.55 3.28 3.45
CA ILE A 129 4.78 2.77 4.80
C ILE A 129 4.85 3.96 5.75
N ARG A 130 3.84 4.09 6.62
CA ARG A 130 3.69 5.22 7.53
C ARG A 130 3.75 4.75 8.98
N ILE A 131 4.63 5.37 9.76
CA ILE A 131 4.57 5.28 11.23
C ILE A 131 3.41 6.18 11.67
N SER A 132 2.34 5.56 12.19
CA SER A 132 1.08 6.24 12.47
C SER A 132 0.94 6.68 13.93
N ARG A 133 1.68 6.06 14.83
CA ARG A 133 1.76 6.41 16.26
C ARG A 133 3.06 5.84 16.82
N ALA A 134 3.83 6.61 17.57
CA ALA A 134 5.01 6.13 18.30
C ALA A 134 5.34 7.13 19.42
N ILE A 135 4.80 6.91 20.60
CA ILE A 135 4.85 7.89 21.69
C ILE A 135 5.69 7.33 22.84
N PHE A 136 6.55 8.16 23.43
CA PHE A 136 7.18 7.83 24.71
C PHE A 136 7.16 9.00 25.68
N GLU A 137 7.14 8.65 26.96
CA GLU A 137 7.08 9.63 28.04
C GLU A 137 8.48 10.19 28.36
N LEU A 138 8.56 11.52 28.35
CA LEU A 138 9.68 12.27 28.90
C LEU A 138 9.39 12.64 30.36
N TYR A 139 10.26 12.23 31.29
CA TYR A 139 10.10 12.52 32.71
C TYR A 139 11.44 12.85 33.38
N THR A 140 11.35 13.49 34.54
CA THR A 140 12.48 13.71 35.45
C THR A 140 12.16 13.15 36.85
N VAL A 141 13.15 13.11 37.73
CA VAL A 141 12.97 12.70 39.13
C VAL A 141 13.40 13.83 40.05
N VAL A 142 12.45 14.35 40.83
CA VAL A 142 12.69 15.43 41.82
C VAL A 142 12.23 14.93 43.19
N PHE A 143 13.09 15.03 44.20
CA PHE A 143 12.84 14.50 45.56
C PHE A 143 12.34 13.03 45.58
N GLY A 144 12.91 12.19 44.71
CA GLY A 144 12.54 10.77 44.59
C GLY A 144 11.18 10.51 43.93
N LYS A 145 10.49 11.53 43.43
CA LYS A 145 9.22 11.39 42.72
C LYS A 145 9.40 11.61 41.22
N LYS A 146 8.79 10.73 40.42
CA LYS A 146 8.71 10.88 38.97
C LYS A 146 7.79 12.05 38.63
N ILE A 147 8.33 13.01 37.88
CA ILE A 147 7.59 14.16 37.38
C ILE A 147 7.55 14.08 35.86
N HIS A 148 6.36 13.98 35.30
CA HIS A 148 6.12 14.02 33.87
C HIS A 148 6.53 15.37 33.30
N LEU A 149 7.35 15.38 32.24
CA LEU A 149 7.75 16.59 31.52
C LEU A 149 6.88 16.79 30.27
N LYS A 150 6.85 15.78 29.39
CA LYS A 150 6.18 15.85 28.08
C LYS A 150 6.10 14.46 27.45
N ASP A 151 5.10 14.23 26.60
CA ASP A 151 5.11 13.09 25.67
C ASP A 151 5.79 13.47 24.34
N ILE A 152 6.71 12.62 23.90
CA ILE A 152 7.41 12.77 22.62
C ILE A 152 6.70 11.91 21.58
N HIS A 153 6.13 12.57 20.58
CA HIS A 153 5.49 11.96 19.42
C HIS A 153 6.53 11.73 18.32
N LEU A 154 7.09 10.52 18.25
CA LEU A 154 8.09 10.19 17.24
C LEU A 154 7.51 10.18 15.82
N GLU A 155 6.20 9.91 15.67
CA GLU A 155 5.52 9.97 14.38
C GLU A 155 5.64 11.35 13.71
N ASP A 156 5.77 12.44 14.48
CA ASP A 156 5.95 13.80 13.96
C ASP A 156 7.32 14.03 13.35
N HIS A 157 8.29 13.16 13.62
CA HIS A 157 9.61 13.16 12.99
C HIS A 157 9.64 12.32 11.70
N PHE A 158 8.58 11.56 11.42
CA PHE A 158 8.39 10.73 10.23
C PHE A 158 7.09 11.11 9.51
N LYS A 159 6.88 12.41 9.27
CA LYS A 159 5.62 12.93 8.70
C LYS A 159 5.32 12.36 7.33
N ASP A 160 6.36 12.24 6.51
CA ASP A 160 6.25 11.70 5.16
C ASP A 160 6.39 10.16 5.19
N PRO A 161 5.49 9.43 4.51
CA PRO A 161 5.59 7.98 4.44
C PRO A 161 6.83 7.54 3.65
N PHE A 162 7.45 6.44 4.06
CA PHE A 162 8.44 5.78 3.20
C PHE A 162 7.72 5.26 1.96
N THR A 163 8.23 5.63 0.80
CA THR A 163 7.59 5.35 -0.48
C THR A 163 8.49 4.46 -1.32
N PHE A 164 7.92 3.38 -1.86
CA PHE A 164 8.60 2.45 -2.74
C PHE A 164 7.80 2.25 -4.02
N GLU A 165 8.51 2.06 -5.13
CA GLU A 165 7.90 1.76 -6.41
C GLU A 165 7.19 0.40 -6.37
N GLY A 166 5.97 0.36 -6.89
CA GLY A 166 5.20 -0.85 -7.05
C GLY A 166 5.52 -1.60 -8.35
N PRO A 167 4.90 -2.78 -8.52
CA PRO A 167 5.19 -3.70 -9.63
C PRO A 167 5.11 -3.11 -11.04
N ARG A 168 4.25 -2.11 -11.28
CA ARG A 168 4.01 -1.59 -12.63
C ARG A 168 5.23 -0.87 -13.23
N THR A 169 6.24 -0.55 -12.43
CA THR A 169 7.54 -0.05 -12.92
C THR A 169 8.34 -1.11 -13.67
N MET A 170 8.00 -2.39 -13.55
CA MET A 170 8.64 -3.51 -14.26
C MET A 170 8.06 -3.76 -15.65
N ALA A 171 7.26 -2.83 -16.17
CA ALA A 171 6.79 -2.89 -17.55
C ALA A 171 7.96 -3.01 -18.53
N THR A 172 7.85 -3.93 -19.48
CA THR A 172 8.93 -4.18 -20.44
C THR A 172 8.41 -4.30 -21.87
N GLU A 173 9.26 -3.95 -22.83
CA GLU A 173 9.01 -4.08 -24.25
C GLU A 173 9.89 -5.19 -24.83
N MET A 174 9.27 -6.12 -25.56
CA MET A 174 9.95 -7.18 -26.27
C MET A 174 9.73 -7.06 -27.77
N GLU A 175 10.77 -7.28 -28.56
CA GLU A 175 10.70 -7.25 -30.02
C GLU A 175 10.98 -8.63 -30.61
N PHE A 176 10.11 -9.09 -31.51
CA PHE A 176 10.20 -10.38 -32.17
C PHE A 176 10.24 -10.19 -33.69
N THR A 177 11.16 -10.89 -34.36
CA THR A 177 11.16 -10.99 -35.82
C THR A 177 10.25 -12.15 -36.24
N MET A 178 9.23 -11.84 -37.02
CA MET A 178 8.25 -12.79 -37.55
C MET A 178 8.80 -13.53 -38.78
N PRO A 179 8.22 -14.67 -39.20
CA PRO A 179 8.66 -15.42 -40.38
C PRO A 179 8.61 -14.62 -41.70
N ASP A 180 7.75 -13.61 -41.78
CA ASP A 180 7.67 -12.67 -42.90
C ASP A 180 8.71 -11.54 -42.83
N SER A 181 9.69 -11.65 -41.92
CA SER A 181 10.71 -10.65 -41.59
C SER A 181 10.19 -9.35 -40.99
N THR A 182 8.89 -9.26 -40.66
CA THR A 182 8.35 -8.10 -39.93
C THR A 182 8.73 -8.16 -38.46
N LYS A 183 8.81 -6.98 -37.82
CA LYS A 183 9.11 -6.87 -36.39
C LYS A 183 7.84 -6.60 -35.60
N LYS A 184 7.56 -7.43 -34.60
CA LYS A 184 6.43 -7.31 -33.68
C LYS A 184 6.92 -6.88 -32.30
N LYS A 185 6.37 -5.78 -31.80
CA LYS A 185 6.64 -5.26 -30.45
C LYS A 185 5.49 -5.64 -29.51
N ILE A 186 5.83 -6.30 -28.42
CA ILE A 186 4.91 -6.73 -27.36
C ILE A 186 5.26 -5.94 -26.10
N PHE A 187 4.28 -5.25 -25.54
CA PHE A 187 4.38 -4.63 -24.22
C PHE A 187 3.80 -5.57 -23.18
N LEU A 188 4.61 -5.86 -22.16
CA LEU A 188 4.23 -6.62 -20.97
C LEU A 188 4.10 -5.63 -19.82
N VAL A 189 2.90 -5.50 -19.28
CA VAL A 189 2.61 -4.54 -18.21
C VAL A 189 1.87 -5.24 -17.07
N PRO A 190 2.37 -5.14 -15.82
CA PRO A 190 1.59 -5.55 -14.67
C PRO A 190 0.30 -4.73 -14.54
N ILE A 191 -0.83 -5.43 -14.49
CA ILE A 191 -2.16 -4.86 -14.29
C ILE A 191 -2.84 -5.52 -13.10
N GLU A 192 -3.87 -4.88 -12.56
CA GLU A 192 -4.70 -5.44 -11.48
C GLU A 192 -3.87 -6.00 -10.31
N CYS A 193 -3.23 -5.10 -9.58
CA CYS A 193 -2.31 -5.48 -8.50
C CYS A 193 -3.01 -5.52 -7.14
N ASN A 194 -2.71 -6.55 -6.34
CA ASN A 194 -3.17 -6.71 -4.97
C ASN A 194 -1.99 -6.92 -4.02
N MET A 195 -1.96 -6.10 -2.96
CA MET A 195 -0.96 -6.20 -1.91
C MET A 195 -1.48 -7.07 -0.76
N LYS A 196 -0.63 -7.99 -0.30
CA LYS A 196 -0.81 -8.76 0.94
C LYS A 196 0.45 -8.65 1.80
N LEU A 197 0.26 -8.53 3.10
CA LEU A 197 1.35 -8.58 4.07
C LEU A 197 1.60 -10.02 4.48
N LYS A 198 2.87 -10.42 4.50
CA LYS A 198 3.37 -11.67 5.08
C LYS A 198 4.38 -11.34 6.17
N PHE A 199 4.77 -12.34 6.95
CA PHE A 199 5.82 -12.14 7.94
C PHE A 199 7.10 -11.65 7.27
N LYS A 200 7.57 -10.45 7.67
CA LYS A 200 8.76 -9.76 7.13
C LYS A 200 8.69 -9.34 5.65
N GLU A 201 7.52 -9.36 5.03
CA GLU A 201 7.39 -9.16 3.58
C GLU A 201 6.11 -8.40 3.21
N ILE A 202 6.25 -7.49 2.25
CA ILE A 202 5.13 -6.91 1.50
C ILE A 202 5.13 -7.56 0.14
N CYS A 203 4.08 -8.35 -0.16
CA CYS A 203 3.93 -9.02 -1.44
C CYS A 203 2.87 -8.30 -2.27
N THR A 204 3.23 -7.83 -3.46
CA THR A 204 2.27 -7.27 -4.41
C THR A 204 2.20 -8.17 -5.63
N ALA A 205 1.07 -8.86 -5.78
CA ALA A 205 0.81 -9.78 -6.89
C ALA A 205 -0.08 -9.10 -7.94
N CYS A 206 0.21 -9.31 -9.21
CA CYS A 206 -0.47 -8.68 -10.34
C CYS A 206 -0.71 -9.72 -11.45
N GLU A 207 -1.69 -9.46 -12.30
CA GLU A 207 -1.78 -10.10 -13.63
C GLU A 207 -0.81 -9.38 -14.59
N ILE A 208 -0.44 -10.04 -15.68
CA ILE A 208 0.32 -9.40 -16.77
C ILE A 208 -0.57 -9.24 -18.00
N ALA A 209 -0.73 -8.00 -18.45
CA ALA A 209 -1.27 -7.72 -19.78
C ALA A 209 -0.15 -7.79 -20.81
N ALA A 210 -0.37 -8.56 -21.88
CA ALA A 210 0.47 -8.56 -23.07
C ALA A 210 -0.31 -7.96 -24.25
N ALA A 211 0.15 -6.83 -24.78
CA ALA A 211 -0.51 -6.14 -25.88
C ALA A 211 0.47 -5.77 -27.00
N GLU A 212 -0.01 -5.82 -28.24
CA GLU A 212 0.71 -5.30 -29.41
C GLU A 212 0.47 -3.78 -29.50
N VAL A 213 1.53 -3.01 -29.79
CA VAL A 213 1.53 -1.53 -29.83
C VAL A 213 0.37 -0.92 -30.62
N ARG A 214 -0.12 -1.63 -31.64
CA ARG A 214 -1.19 -1.17 -32.53
C ARG A 214 -2.58 -1.10 -31.87
N THR A 215 -2.78 -1.70 -30.69
CA THR A 215 -4.10 -1.75 -30.00
C THR A 215 -4.20 -0.86 -28.76
N LEU A 216 -3.13 -0.21 -28.31
CA LEU A 216 -3.19 0.69 -27.17
C LEU A 216 -3.57 2.09 -27.65
N SER A 217 -4.85 2.45 -27.52
CA SER A 217 -5.23 3.87 -27.44
C SER A 217 -4.43 4.52 -26.30
N PRO A 218 -3.94 5.76 -26.46
CA PRO A 218 -3.00 6.33 -25.52
C PRO A 218 -3.59 6.38 -24.12
N ILE A 219 -3.04 5.57 -23.22
CA ILE A 219 -3.22 5.72 -21.78
C ILE A 219 -2.64 7.10 -21.45
N LYS A 220 -3.48 8.01 -20.93
CA LYS A 220 -3.06 9.33 -20.47
C LYS A 220 -2.14 9.17 -19.26
N LEU A 221 -0.86 8.97 -19.50
CA LEU A 221 0.18 9.19 -18.51
C LEU A 221 0.35 10.71 -18.40
N SER A 222 -0.14 11.30 -17.31
CA SER A 222 0.25 12.66 -16.96
C SER A 222 1.73 12.64 -16.57
N PRO A 223 2.59 13.45 -17.21
CA PRO A 223 4.02 13.46 -16.91
C PRO A 223 4.28 13.89 -15.45
N PRO A 224 5.41 13.48 -14.86
CA PRO A 224 5.85 14.00 -13.57
C PRO A 224 6.01 15.52 -13.66
N ILE A 225 5.54 16.23 -12.64
CA ILE A 225 5.73 17.67 -12.49
C ILE A 225 7.25 17.91 -12.39
N GLU A 226 7.88 18.28 -13.50
CA GLU A 226 9.24 18.81 -13.48
C GLU A 226 9.21 20.23 -12.91
N ALA A 227 10.00 20.39 -11.85
CA ALA A 227 10.26 21.62 -11.17
C ALA A 227 10.71 22.73 -12.14
N VAL A 228 10.16 23.92 -11.89
CA VAL A 228 10.60 25.22 -12.40
C VAL A 228 12.13 25.29 -12.51
N LYS A 229 12.65 25.32 -13.73
CA LYS A 229 13.96 25.90 -14.03
C LYS A 229 13.75 27.24 -14.72
N SER A 230 13.88 28.28 -13.93
CA SER A 230 14.27 29.61 -14.38
C SER A 230 15.60 29.54 -15.13
N SER A 231 15.62 29.87 -16.42
CA SER A 231 16.66 30.68 -17.07
C SER A 231 16.45 30.69 -18.58
N THR A 232 16.11 31.87 -19.11
CA THR A 232 16.36 32.21 -20.52
C THR A 232 17.13 33.53 -20.55
N GLN A 233 18.05 33.57 -21.50
CA GLN A 233 19.22 34.43 -21.63
C GLN A 233 18.91 35.91 -21.96
N HIS A 234 19.87 36.77 -21.55
CA HIS A 234 20.51 37.91 -22.24
C HIS A 234 20.06 38.24 -23.69
N PRO A 235 20.10 39.50 -24.22
CA PRO A 235 21.25 40.44 -24.15
C PRO A 235 20.97 41.95 -24.15
N SER A 236 21.98 42.76 -23.79
CA SER A 236 22.46 43.97 -24.53
C SER A 236 23.17 45.00 -23.64
N GLN A 237 24.48 45.21 -23.89
CA GLN A 237 25.22 46.48 -23.68
C GLN A 237 24.57 47.62 -24.51
N PRO A 238 24.87 48.94 -24.33
CA PRO A 238 26.17 49.53 -23.96
C PRO A 238 26.18 50.79 -23.06
N ASP A 239 27.40 51.17 -22.67
CA ASP A 239 27.99 52.50 -22.37
C ASP A 239 27.20 53.58 -21.59
N LYS A 240 27.83 54.10 -20.53
CA LYS A 240 28.22 55.52 -20.42
C LYS A 240 29.01 55.85 -19.14
N LYS A 241 30.15 56.51 -19.38
CA LYS A 241 30.87 57.54 -18.60
C LYS A 241 31.50 57.18 -17.26
#